data_AF-A0A3D1A822-F1
#
_entry.id   AF-A0A3D1A822-F1
#
_cell.length_a   1.000
_cell.length_b   1.000
_cell.length_c   1.000
_cell.angle_alpha   90.00
_cell.angle_beta   90.00
_cell.angle_gamma   90.00
#
_symmetry.space_group_name_H-M   'P 1'
#
loop_
_entity.id
_entity.type
_entity.pdbx_description
1 polymer ?
#
loop_
_entity_poly.entity_id
_entity_poly.type
_entity_poly.pdbx_seq_one_letter_code
_entity_poly.pdbx_strand_id
1 'polypeptide(L)'
;MAINLNLLLKVMVQNKASDTHIRGDSQVFLRINGAITPINSSNMTEKEVQDIVAPMMTPRLKRIFEEKHECDFSYEGGELGRFRFNVFLHKGKTGVAIRHIPAKIPTFEDLRMPTDSIKKILTNERGLVLVTGITGSGKTSTLAAMIEYLNQSWEAHIITVEDPIEFSFTEKKCIISQRELGADTTTFVDALRAAMRQDPDIILVGEMRDLETTQAAITAAETGHLV
;
A
#
# COMPACT_ATOMS: atom_id res chain seq x y z
N MET A 1 -3.59 -27.29 16.25
CA MET A 1 -3.97 -25.92 16.61
C MET A 1 -4.50 -25.29 15.34
N ALA A 2 -5.76 -24.84 15.30
CA ALA A 2 -6.34 -24.30 14.07
C ALA A 2 -5.52 -23.09 13.61
N ILE A 3 -5.03 -23.12 12.38
CA ILE A 3 -4.25 -22.02 11.80
C ILE A 3 -5.25 -20.88 11.54
N ASN A 4 -5.20 -19.84 12.36
CA ASN A 4 -5.97 -18.61 12.13
C ASN A 4 -5.09 -17.55 11.47
N LEU A 5 -5.73 -16.55 10.86
CA LEU A 5 -5.04 -15.50 10.10
C LEU A 5 -3.96 -14.79 10.94
N ASN A 6 -4.29 -14.37 12.16
CA ASN A 6 -3.34 -13.65 13.01
C ASN A 6 -2.07 -14.45 13.31
N LEU A 7 -2.18 -15.77 13.51
CA LEU A 7 -1.02 -16.62 13.71
C LEU A 7 -0.15 -16.69 12.45
N LEU A 8 -0.76 -16.80 11.26
CA LEU A 8 -0.03 -16.80 9.98
C LEU A 8 0.73 -15.50 9.77
N LEU A 9 0.08 -14.35 9.95
CA LEU A 9 0.70 -13.04 9.80
C LEU A 9 1.85 -12.86 10.81
N LYS A 10 1.67 -13.30 12.05
CA LYS A 10 2.73 -13.26 13.06
C LYS A 10 3.92 -14.13 12.69
N VAL A 11 3.69 -15.35 12.20
CA VAL A 11 4.75 -16.26 11.72
C VAL A 11 5.49 -15.64 10.54
N MET A 12 4.78 -15.02 9.59
CA MET A 12 5.36 -14.32 8.44
C MET A 12 6.34 -13.21 8.89
N VAL A 13 5.89 -12.33 9.79
CA VAL A 13 6.71 -11.22 10.30
C VAL A 13 7.91 -11.72 11.11
N GLN A 14 7.72 -12.71 11.99
CA GLN A 14 8.79 -13.29 12.81
C GLN A 14 9.90 -13.93 11.98
N ASN A 15 9.54 -14.55 10.85
CA ASN A 15 10.49 -15.16 9.92
C ASN A 15 11.06 -14.15 8.90
N LYS A 16 10.70 -12.86 9.00
CA LYS A 16 11.07 -11.81 8.03
C LYS A 16 10.74 -12.22 6.58
N ALA A 17 9.61 -12.91 6.39
CA ALA A 17 9.17 -13.35 5.09
C ALA A 17 8.55 -12.17 4.33
N SER A 18 8.91 -12.03 3.04
CA SER A 18 8.34 -10.99 2.17
C SER A 18 6.92 -11.33 1.74
N ASP A 19 6.65 -12.61 1.48
CA ASP A 19 5.38 -13.11 0.99
C ASP A 19 4.99 -14.45 1.65
N THR A 20 3.70 -14.71 1.79
CA THR A 20 3.10 -16.00 2.17
C THR A 20 2.18 -16.46 1.05
N HIS A 21 2.24 -17.75 0.69
CA HIS A 21 1.39 -18.36 -0.33
C HIS A 21 0.57 -19.50 0.27
N ILE A 22 -0.75 -19.40 0.15
CA ILE A 22 -1.74 -20.34 0.69
C ILE A 22 -2.64 -20.78 -0.46
N ARG A 23 -2.93 -22.09 -0.55
CA ARG A 23 -3.90 -22.62 -1.51
C ARG A 23 -4.70 -23.75 -0.86
N GLY A 24 -5.96 -23.88 -1.23
CA GLY A 24 -6.80 -24.98 -0.78
C GLY A 24 -6.19 -26.35 -1.10
N ASP A 25 -6.17 -27.20 -0.09
CA ASP A 25 -5.60 -28.56 -0.08
C ASP A 25 -4.10 -28.62 -0.43
N SER A 26 -3.34 -27.60 -0.04
CA SER A 26 -1.88 -27.48 -0.26
C SER A 26 -1.15 -27.09 1.02
N GLN A 27 0.17 -27.31 1.05
CA GLN A 27 1.05 -26.71 2.07
C GLN A 27 1.07 -25.19 1.95
N VAL A 28 1.40 -24.53 3.07
CA VAL A 28 1.63 -23.09 3.14
C VAL A 28 3.12 -22.81 3.00
N PHE A 29 3.45 -21.80 2.20
CA PHE A 29 4.82 -21.42 1.93
C PHE A 29 5.08 -19.97 2.33
N LEU A 30 6.28 -19.71 2.83
CA LEU A 30 6.85 -18.38 2.99
C LEU A 30 7.92 -18.13 1.92
N ARG A 31 8.05 -16.88 1.50
CA ARG A 31 9.21 -16.40 0.76
C ARG A 31 10.15 -15.67 1.72
N ILE A 32 11.34 -16.21 1.94
CA ILE A 32 12.36 -15.61 2.82
C ILE A 32 13.63 -15.43 1.98
N ASN A 33 14.11 -14.19 1.88
CA ASN A 33 15.29 -13.84 1.06
C ASN A 33 15.21 -14.38 -0.39
N GLY A 34 14.00 -14.34 -0.98
CA GLY A 34 13.74 -14.83 -2.33
C GLY A 34 13.47 -16.33 -2.45
N ALA A 35 13.86 -17.15 -1.46
CA ALA A 35 13.62 -18.60 -1.45
C ALA A 35 12.23 -18.96 -0.89
N ILE A 36 11.59 -19.98 -1.46
CA ILE A 36 10.29 -20.50 -1.01
C ILE A 36 10.50 -21.64 -0.02
N THR A 37 9.94 -21.53 1.17
CA THR A 37 10.09 -22.52 2.26
C THR A 37 8.71 -22.89 2.84
N PRO A 38 8.37 -24.18 2.97
CA PRO A 38 7.12 -24.60 3.62
C PRO A 38 7.16 -24.33 5.13
N ILE A 39 6.05 -23.83 5.71
CA ILE A 39 5.96 -23.60 7.17
C ILE A 39 5.37 -24.78 7.93
N ASN A 40 4.66 -25.66 7.23
CA ASN A 40 3.98 -26.80 7.81
C ASN A 40 4.19 -28.06 6.97
N SER A 41 4.15 -29.20 7.64
CA SER A 41 4.18 -30.51 6.99
C SER A 41 2.79 -30.96 6.53
N SER A 42 1.72 -30.41 7.10
CA SER A 42 0.33 -30.71 6.75
C SER A 42 -0.27 -29.68 5.79
N ASN A 43 -1.16 -30.11 4.90
CA ASN A 43 -1.88 -29.21 4.00
C ASN A 43 -2.97 -28.43 4.75
N MET A 44 -3.22 -27.19 4.33
CA MET A 44 -4.45 -26.47 4.69
C MET A 44 -5.57 -26.88 3.74
N THR A 45 -6.74 -27.16 4.28
CA THR A 45 -7.93 -27.54 3.50
C THR A 45 -8.55 -26.31 2.83
N GLU A 46 -9.30 -26.51 1.73
CA GLU A 46 -10.05 -25.42 1.07
C GLU A 46 -10.91 -24.62 2.05
N LYS A 47 -11.60 -25.30 2.97
CA LYS A 47 -12.45 -24.65 3.96
C LYS A 47 -11.66 -23.75 4.90
N GLU A 48 -10.49 -24.19 5.37
CA GLU A 48 -9.64 -23.37 6.23
C GLU A 48 -9.14 -22.11 5.51
N VAL A 49 -8.80 -22.23 4.22
CA VAL A 49 -8.39 -21.06 3.42
C VAL A 49 -9.55 -20.08 3.24
N GLN A 50 -10.75 -20.58 2.95
CA GLN A 50 -11.95 -19.74 2.85
C GLN A 50 -12.27 -19.06 4.19
N ASP A 51 -12.16 -19.78 5.31
CA ASP A 51 -12.41 -19.25 6.66
C ASP A 51 -11.39 -18.17 7.05
N ILE A 52 -10.14 -18.24 6.56
CA ILE A 52 -9.14 -17.18 6.73
C ILE A 52 -9.52 -15.91 5.97
N VAL A 53 -9.99 -16.06 4.73
CA VAL A 53 -10.23 -14.93 3.82
C VAL A 53 -11.57 -14.25 4.10
N ALA A 54 -12.61 -15.03 4.42
CA ALA A 54 -13.98 -14.56 4.54
C ALA A 54 -14.18 -13.31 5.43
N PRO A 55 -13.51 -13.17 6.60
CA PRO A 55 -13.66 -11.99 7.44
C PRO A 55 -13.18 -10.68 6.79
N MET A 56 -12.26 -10.76 5.83
CA MET A 56 -11.71 -9.60 5.12
C MET A 56 -12.50 -9.22 3.86
N MET A 57 -13.37 -10.13 3.38
CA MET A 57 -14.12 -9.94 2.14
C MET A 57 -15.37 -9.07 2.37
N THR A 58 -15.23 -7.76 2.18
CA THR A 58 -16.37 -6.83 2.18
C THR A 58 -17.38 -7.18 1.08
N PRO A 59 -18.65 -6.72 1.14
CA PRO A 59 -19.64 -6.95 0.06
C PRO A 59 -19.19 -6.48 -1.32
N ARG A 60 -18.26 -5.51 -1.38
CA ARG A 60 -17.63 -5.05 -2.63
C ARG A 60 -16.61 -6.08 -3.12
N LEU A 61 -15.70 -6.51 -2.25
CA LEU A 61 -14.67 -7.49 -2.58
C LEU A 61 -15.27 -8.85 -2.97
N LYS A 62 -16.34 -9.29 -2.31
CA LYS A 62 -17.09 -10.50 -2.67
C LYS A 62 -17.60 -10.43 -4.11
N ARG A 63 -18.27 -9.34 -4.48
CA ARG A 63 -18.74 -9.13 -5.86
C ARG A 63 -17.60 -9.14 -6.87
N ILE A 64 -16.50 -8.42 -6.58
CA ILE A 64 -15.32 -8.39 -7.47
C ILE A 64 -14.76 -9.81 -7.65
N PHE A 65 -14.61 -10.57 -6.57
CA PHE A 65 -14.08 -11.94 -6.62
C PHE A 65 -15.02 -12.90 -7.33
N GLU A 66 -16.34 -12.79 -7.14
CA GLU A 66 -17.35 -13.58 -7.84
C GLU A 66 -17.33 -13.31 -9.35
N GLU A 67 -17.19 -12.05 -9.75
CA GLU A 67 -17.18 -11.63 -11.16
C GLU A 67 -15.85 -11.90 -11.87
N LYS A 68 -14.73 -11.65 -11.20
CA LYS A 68 -13.39 -11.66 -11.81
C LYS A 68 -12.53 -12.85 -11.42
N HIS A 69 -12.94 -13.63 -10.41
CA HIS A 69 -12.18 -14.74 -9.84
C HIS A 69 -10.84 -14.36 -9.19
N GLU A 70 -10.63 -13.06 -8.97
CA GLU A 70 -9.50 -12.51 -8.25
C GLU A 70 -9.86 -11.15 -7.64
N CYS A 71 -9.24 -10.81 -6.51
CA CYS A 71 -9.32 -9.47 -5.94
C CYS A 71 -8.09 -9.15 -5.08
N ASP A 72 -7.67 -7.88 -5.14
CA ASP A 72 -6.62 -7.31 -4.30
C ASP A 72 -7.22 -6.39 -3.23
N PHE A 73 -6.64 -6.41 -2.04
CA PHE A 73 -6.95 -5.46 -0.97
C PHE A 73 -5.83 -5.38 0.06
N SER A 74 -5.76 -4.25 0.76
CA SER A 74 -4.91 -4.08 1.94
C SER A 74 -5.60 -4.51 3.23
N TYR A 75 -4.80 -5.00 4.18
CA TYR A 75 -5.22 -5.38 5.52
C TYR A 75 -4.24 -4.82 6.56
N GLU A 76 -4.79 -4.20 7.60
CA GLU A 76 -4.01 -3.65 8.72
C GLU A 76 -3.97 -4.65 9.88
N GLY A 77 -2.77 -5.20 10.15
CA GLY A 77 -2.54 -6.20 11.19
C GLY A 77 -2.15 -5.62 12.56
N GLY A 78 -2.49 -4.36 12.82
CA GLY A 78 -2.09 -3.64 14.03
C GLY A 78 -0.56 -3.54 14.16
N GLU A 79 -0.01 -3.99 15.29
CA GLU A 79 1.44 -3.96 15.55
C GLU A 79 2.28 -4.81 14.58
N LEU A 80 1.66 -5.76 13.86
CA LEU A 80 2.35 -6.56 12.85
C LEU A 80 2.62 -5.78 11.56
N GLY A 81 2.02 -4.61 11.40
CA GLY A 81 2.11 -3.77 10.21
C GLY A 81 1.01 -4.07 9.19
N ARG A 82 1.21 -3.61 7.95
CA ARG A 82 0.27 -3.79 6.86
C ARG A 82 0.59 -5.02 6.02
N PHE A 83 -0.45 -5.52 5.38
CA PHE A 83 -0.37 -6.65 4.47
C PHE A 83 -1.19 -6.36 3.23
N ARG A 84 -0.69 -6.78 2.08
CA ARG A 84 -1.47 -6.80 0.84
C ARG A 84 -1.89 -8.21 0.54
N PHE A 85 -3.19 -8.41 0.33
CA PHE A 85 -3.78 -9.67 -0.04
C PHE A 85 -4.12 -9.64 -1.52
N ASN A 86 -3.76 -10.72 -2.21
CA ASN A 86 -4.33 -11.10 -3.49
C ASN A 86 -5.02 -12.45 -3.30
N VAL A 87 -6.35 -12.47 -3.46
CA VAL A 87 -7.17 -13.69 -3.39
C VAL A 87 -7.57 -14.06 -4.81
N PHE A 88 -7.42 -15.32 -5.19
CA PHE A 88 -7.65 -15.80 -6.56
C PHE A 88 -8.17 -17.24 -6.59
N LEU A 89 -8.79 -17.65 -7.69
CA LEU A 89 -9.13 -19.06 -7.91
C LEU A 89 -7.98 -19.83 -8.57
N HIS A 90 -7.67 -21.00 -8.02
CA HIS A 90 -6.68 -21.95 -8.52
C HIS A 90 -7.28 -23.35 -8.63
N LYS A 91 -7.49 -23.83 -9.86
CA LYS A 91 -8.08 -25.16 -10.12
C LYS A 91 -9.40 -25.39 -9.35
N GLY A 92 -10.24 -24.36 -9.27
CA GLY A 92 -11.54 -24.39 -8.57
C GLY A 92 -11.45 -24.26 -7.05
N LYS A 93 -10.27 -23.93 -6.50
CA LYS A 93 -10.03 -23.73 -5.06
C LYS A 93 -9.51 -22.32 -4.78
N THR A 94 -9.66 -21.85 -3.56
CA THR A 94 -9.19 -20.53 -3.13
C THR A 94 -7.68 -20.53 -2.96
N GLY A 95 -7.02 -19.56 -3.58
CA GLY A 95 -5.62 -19.22 -3.40
C GLY A 95 -5.49 -17.82 -2.78
N VAL A 96 -4.46 -17.64 -1.95
CA VAL A 96 -4.13 -16.37 -1.31
C VAL A 96 -2.63 -16.15 -1.39
N ALA A 97 -2.22 -15.00 -1.91
CA ALA A 97 -0.88 -14.48 -1.72
C ALA A 97 -0.95 -13.27 -0.79
N ILE A 98 -0.16 -13.29 0.27
CA ILE A 98 -0.08 -12.22 1.27
C ILE A 98 1.32 -11.63 1.20
N ARG A 99 1.45 -10.32 1.02
CA ARG A 99 2.72 -9.59 1.10
C ARG A 99 2.77 -8.78 2.38
N HIS A 100 3.87 -8.84 3.12
CA HIS A 100 4.11 -7.96 4.27
C HIS A 100 4.62 -6.63 3.75
N ILE A 101 3.97 -5.56 4.18
CA ILE A 101 4.29 -4.20 3.82
C ILE A 101 5.08 -3.58 4.99
N PRO A 102 6.37 -3.25 4.81
CA PRO A 102 7.20 -2.75 5.88
C PRO A 102 6.62 -1.48 6.51
N ALA A 103 6.46 -1.48 7.84
CA ALA A 103 5.98 -0.30 8.55
C ALA A 103 7.02 0.84 8.63
N LYS A 104 8.32 0.52 8.50
CA LYS A 104 9.38 1.52 8.62
C LYS A 104 9.57 2.26 7.30
N ILE A 105 9.21 3.54 7.30
CA ILE A 105 9.57 4.47 6.23
C ILE A 105 11.09 4.70 6.27
N PRO A 106 11.81 4.54 5.15
CA PRO A 106 13.25 4.78 5.11
C PRO A 106 13.57 6.27 5.27
N THR A 107 14.70 6.59 5.90
CA THR A 107 15.19 7.98 5.95
C THR A 107 15.90 8.38 4.66
N PHE A 108 16.16 9.68 4.47
CA PHE A 108 16.97 10.15 3.34
C PHE A 108 18.38 9.53 3.34
N GLU A 109 18.95 9.30 4.52
CA GLU A 109 20.24 8.64 4.69
C GLU A 109 20.19 7.15 4.32
N ASP A 110 19.13 6.43 4.73
CA ASP A 110 18.90 5.04 4.33
C ASP A 110 18.87 4.89 2.81
N LEU A 111 18.26 5.87 2.12
CA LEU A 111 18.14 5.93 0.66
C LEU A 111 19.36 6.56 -0.03
N ARG A 112 20.36 7.06 0.73
CA ARG A 112 21.54 7.79 0.22
C ARG A 112 21.16 8.96 -0.70
N MET A 113 20.09 9.66 -0.36
CA MET A 113 19.60 10.80 -1.14
C MET A 113 20.44 12.06 -0.88
N PRO A 114 20.55 12.98 -1.86
CA PRO A 114 21.20 14.28 -1.66
C PRO A 114 20.30 15.19 -0.81
N THR A 115 20.36 15.01 0.51
CA THR A 115 19.42 15.59 1.49
C THR A 115 19.20 17.09 1.32
N ASP A 116 20.24 17.89 1.12
CA ASP A 116 20.10 19.35 1.03
C ASP A 116 19.30 19.79 -0.20
N SER A 117 19.49 19.11 -1.33
CA SER A 117 18.76 19.42 -2.57
C SER A 117 17.29 19.05 -2.44
N ILE A 118 17.01 17.90 -1.82
CA ILE A 118 15.65 17.41 -1.62
C ILE A 118 14.90 18.29 -0.63
N LYS A 119 15.54 18.66 0.48
CA LYS A 119 14.95 19.60 1.45
C LYS A 119 14.63 20.95 0.79
N LYS A 120 15.50 21.47 -0.08
CA LYS A 120 15.23 22.72 -0.83
C LYS A 120 14.04 22.60 -1.79
N ILE A 121 13.78 21.42 -2.36
CA ILE A 121 12.56 21.19 -3.14
C ILE A 121 11.35 21.21 -2.20
N LEU A 122 11.46 20.54 -1.05
CA LEU A 122 10.40 20.42 -0.05
C LEU A 122 10.16 21.68 0.79
N THR A 123 10.92 22.77 0.59
CA THR A 123 10.58 24.08 1.17
C THR A 123 9.55 24.86 0.35
N ASN A 124 9.20 24.40 -0.86
CA ASN A 124 8.18 25.07 -1.66
C ASN A 124 6.79 24.71 -1.15
N GLU A 125 5.95 25.72 -0.86
CA GLU A 125 4.55 25.56 -0.44
C GLU A 125 3.63 25.12 -1.57
N ARG A 126 4.08 25.26 -2.82
CA ARG A 126 3.30 24.95 -4.02
C ARG A 126 4.18 24.53 -5.18
N GLY A 127 3.62 23.75 -6.10
CA GLY A 127 4.28 23.31 -7.32
C GLY A 127 4.11 21.82 -7.56
N LEU A 128 4.78 21.30 -8.59
CA LEU A 128 4.73 19.89 -8.97
C LEU A 128 6.14 19.27 -8.87
N VAL A 129 6.26 18.20 -8.08
CA VAL A 129 7.49 17.44 -7.88
C VAL A 129 7.33 16.04 -8.46
N LEU A 130 8.11 15.72 -9.49
CA LEU A 130 8.02 14.44 -10.18
C LEU A 130 9.16 13.51 -9.77
N VAL A 131 8.82 12.39 -9.15
CA VAL A 131 9.74 11.29 -8.87
C VAL A 131 9.55 10.20 -9.93
N THR A 132 10.49 10.09 -10.86
CA THR A 132 10.39 9.20 -12.03
C THR A 132 11.40 8.05 -11.96
N GLY A 133 11.14 6.99 -12.75
CA GLY A 133 11.98 5.80 -12.79
C GLY A 133 11.19 4.52 -13.08
N ILE A 134 11.90 3.44 -13.42
CA ILE A 134 11.29 2.13 -13.70
C ILE A 134 10.74 1.47 -12.42
N THR A 135 9.98 0.40 -12.57
CA THR A 135 9.51 -0.42 -11.43
C THR A 135 10.71 -0.93 -10.62
N GLY A 136 10.61 -0.85 -9.29
CA GLY A 136 11.67 -1.28 -8.38
C GLY A 136 12.83 -0.28 -8.19
N SER A 137 12.80 0.89 -8.83
CA SER A 137 13.88 1.90 -8.68
C SER A 137 13.84 2.70 -7.37
N GLY A 138 12.93 2.38 -6.45
CA GLY A 138 12.80 3.07 -5.16
C GLY A 138 11.90 4.30 -5.13
N LYS A 139 11.12 4.60 -6.19
CA LYS A 139 10.22 5.78 -6.24
C LYS A 139 9.31 5.91 -5.03
N THR A 140 8.59 4.85 -4.71
CA THR A 140 7.64 4.82 -3.58
C THR A 140 8.35 5.05 -2.25
N SER A 141 9.54 4.46 -2.07
CA SER A 141 10.37 4.68 -0.89
C SER A 141 10.86 6.13 -0.79
N THR A 142 11.26 6.72 -1.92
CA THR A 142 11.66 8.13 -2.01
C THR A 142 10.50 9.06 -1.66
N LEU A 143 9.33 8.88 -2.27
CA LEU A 143 8.13 9.67 -1.98
C LEU A 143 7.72 9.52 -0.51
N ALA A 144 7.75 8.30 0.04
CA ALA A 144 7.45 8.07 1.44
C ALA A 144 8.42 8.81 2.37
N ALA A 145 9.73 8.78 2.09
CA ALA A 145 10.72 9.54 2.85
C ALA A 145 10.48 11.06 2.76
N MET A 146 10.04 11.57 1.61
CA MET A 146 9.72 12.99 1.41
C MET A 146 8.48 13.41 2.21
N ILE A 147 7.39 12.63 2.13
CA ILE A 147 6.17 12.88 2.92
C ILE A 147 6.47 12.78 4.42
N GLU A 148 7.27 11.81 4.84
CA GLU A 148 7.65 11.65 6.24
C GLU A 148 8.50 12.82 6.75
N TYR A 149 9.37 13.38 5.91
CA TYR A 149 10.08 14.61 6.25
C TYR A 149 9.11 15.79 6.42
N LEU A 150 8.15 15.97 5.50
CA LEU A 150 7.13 17.02 5.60
C LEU A 150 6.29 16.86 6.87
N ASN A 151 5.80 15.64 7.15
CA ASN A 151 5.05 15.30 8.36
C ASN A 151 5.79 15.67 9.67
N GLN A 152 7.12 15.63 9.67
CA GLN A 152 7.94 16.01 10.82
C GLN A 152 8.23 17.52 10.91
N SER A 153 8.16 18.24 9.79
CA SER A 153 8.67 19.61 9.68
C SER A 153 7.60 20.68 9.45
N TRP A 154 6.44 20.32 8.89
CA TRP A 154 5.36 21.22 8.52
C TRP A 154 4.13 21.02 9.40
N GLU A 155 3.30 22.05 9.54
CA GLU A 155 1.96 21.98 10.13
C GLU A 155 0.94 22.09 8.98
N ALA A 156 0.61 20.97 8.35
CA ALA A 156 -0.11 20.94 7.08
C ALA A 156 -1.07 19.73 6.98
N HIS A 157 -1.98 19.77 6.02
CA HIS A 157 -2.82 18.64 5.63
C HIS A 157 -2.26 17.95 4.38
N ILE A 158 -1.89 16.68 4.54
CA ILE A 158 -1.38 15.83 3.47
C ILE A 158 -2.45 14.84 3.05
N ILE A 159 -2.78 14.81 1.75
CA ILE A 159 -3.64 13.79 1.17
C ILE A 159 -2.82 12.91 0.24
N THR A 160 -2.86 11.60 0.43
CA THR A 160 -2.26 10.65 -0.52
C THR A 160 -3.34 9.89 -1.28
N VAL A 161 -3.11 9.66 -2.56
CA VAL A 161 -3.94 8.81 -3.41
C VAL A 161 -3.03 7.76 -4.04
N GLU A 162 -3.24 6.49 -3.71
CA GLU A 162 -2.28 5.41 -4.01
C GLU A 162 -2.99 4.13 -4.52
N ASP A 163 -2.27 3.29 -5.27
CA ASP A 163 -2.78 2.02 -5.82
C ASP A 163 -1.72 0.90 -5.73
N PRO A 164 -1.66 0.14 -4.62
CA PRO A 164 -2.26 0.42 -3.31
C PRO A 164 -1.34 1.30 -2.45
N ILE A 165 -1.75 1.58 -1.22
CA ILE A 165 -0.85 2.26 -0.26
C ILE A 165 0.26 1.30 0.19
N GLU A 166 1.51 1.74 0.04
CA GLU A 166 2.72 0.92 0.33
C GLU A 166 3.43 1.34 1.63
N PHE A 167 3.19 2.55 2.14
CA PHE A 167 3.70 2.98 3.45
C PHE A 167 2.58 3.65 4.22
N SER A 168 2.41 3.27 5.49
CA SER A 168 1.50 3.94 6.41
C SER A 168 2.23 5.01 7.18
N PHE A 169 1.65 6.20 7.24
CA PHE A 169 2.18 7.29 8.05
C PHE A 169 1.47 7.34 9.40
N THR A 170 2.24 7.64 10.45
CA THR A 170 1.67 8.07 11.73
C THR A 170 1.73 9.59 11.76
N GLU A 171 0.58 10.23 12.03
CA GLU A 171 0.49 11.67 12.14
C GLU A 171 1.46 12.22 13.20
N LYS A 172 2.17 13.29 12.85
CA LYS A 172 3.10 13.99 13.73
C LYS A 172 2.71 15.46 13.83
N LYS A 173 3.22 16.29 12.93
CA LYS A 173 2.81 17.69 12.82
C LYS A 173 1.76 17.90 11.74
N CYS A 174 1.68 17.00 10.77
CA CYS A 174 0.66 17.04 9.73
C CYS A 174 -0.53 16.14 10.07
N ILE A 175 -1.69 16.54 9.56
CA ILE A 175 -2.86 15.66 9.39
C ILE A 175 -2.64 14.87 8.11
N ILE A 176 -2.87 13.55 8.12
CA ILE A 176 -2.60 12.70 6.95
C ILE A 176 -3.82 11.85 6.59
N SER A 177 -4.37 12.09 5.41
CA SER A 177 -5.44 11.30 4.82
C SER A 177 -4.91 10.44 3.67
N GLN A 178 -4.67 9.15 3.91
CA GLN A 178 -4.28 8.22 2.85
C GLN A 178 -5.50 7.55 2.22
N ARG A 179 -5.59 7.55 0.89
CA ARG A 179 -6.72 6.99 0.13
C ARG A 179 -6.24 5.97 -0.88
N GLU A 180 -6.67 4.73 -0.71
CA GLU A 180 -6.35 3.63 -1.60
C GLU A 180 -7.40 3.49 -2.72
N LEU A 181 -6.93 3.35 -3.97
CA LEU A 181 -7.80 3.06 -5.10
C LEU A 181 -8.54 1.73 -4.91
N GLY A 182 -9.80 1.73 -5.30
CA GLY A 182 -10.73 0.65 -5.03
C GLY A 182 -11.29 0.72 -3.61
N ALA A 183 -10.48 0.89 -2.57
CA ALA A 183 -10.98 0.86 -1.20
C ALA A 183 -11.69 2.18 -0.78
N ASP A 184 -10.99 3.31 -0.91
CA ASP A 184 -11.42 4.63 -0.39
C ASP A 184 -11.85 5.60 -1.50
N THR A 185 -11.51 5.27 -2.75
CA THR A 185 -11.83 6.05 -3.93
C THR A 185 -11.90 5.15 -5.16
N THR A 186 -12.61 5.57 -6.20
CA THR A 186 -12.80 4.78 -7.43
C THR A 186 -11.67 5.01 -8.44
N THR A 187 -11.23 6.25 -8.59
CA THR A 187 -10.21 6.64 -9.57
C THR A 187 -9.31 7.72 -8.98
N PHE A 188 -8.10 7.88 -9.54
CA PHE A 188 -7.21 8.98 -9.18
C PHE A 188 -7.85 10.34 -9.46
N VAL A 189 -8.54 10.50 -10.59
CA VAL A 189 -9.20 11.75 -10.98
C VAL A 189 -10.29 12.15 -9.98
N ASP A 190 -11.14 11.22 -9.57
CA ASP A 190 -12.20 11.50 -8.59
C ASP A 190 -11.60 11.84 -7.22
N ALA A 191 -10.54 11.13 -6.83
CA ALA A 191 -9.82 11.37 -5.60
C ALA A 191 -9.21 12.78 -5.57
N LEU A 192 -8.53 13.17 -6.66
CA LEU A 192 -7.91 14.48 -6.82
C LEU A 192 -8.94 15.60 -6.81
N ARG A 193 -10.05 15.45 -7.54
CA ARG A 193 -11.15 16.43 -7.53
C ARG A 193 -11.78 16.58 -6.15
N ALA A 194 -11.91 15.49 -5.41
CA ALA A 194 -12.40 15.53 -4.03
C ALA A 194 -11.38 16.19 -3.09
N ALA A 195 -10.09 15.89 -3.26
CA ALA A 195 -8.99 16.47 -2.48
C ALA A 195 -9.03 17.99 -2.50
N MET A 196 -9.33 18.62 -3.65
CA MET A 196 -9.46 20.09 -3.75
C MET A 196 -10.52 20.72 -2.82
N ARG A 197 -11.42 19.93 -2.23
CA ARG A 197 -12.44 20.39 -1.27
C ARG A 197 -12.21 19.85 0.14
N GLN A 198 -11.08 19.20 0.37
CA GLN A 198 -10.68 18.61 1.65
C GLN A 198 -9.64 19.49 2.37
N ASP A 199 -9.42 20.72 1.90
CA ASP A 199 -8.43 21.65 2.46
C ASP A 199 -7.01 21.06 2.56
N PRO A 200 -6.43 20.48 1.48
CA PRO A 200 -5.07 19.97 1.50
C PRO A 200 -4.06 21.11 1.31
N ASP A 201 -2.87 20.94 1.84
CA ASP A 201 -1.69 21.72 1.46
C ASP A 201 -0.81 20.91 0.48
N ILE A 202 -0.72 19.61 0.72
CA ILE A 202 0.15 18.67 0.00
C ILE A 202 -0.69 17.51 -0.53
N ILE A 203 -0.51 17.15 -1.80
CA ILE A 203 -1.22 16.04 -2.44
C ILE A 203 -0.22 15.08 -3.07
N LEU A 204 -0.10 13.87 -2.54
CA LEU A 204 0.66 12.80 -3.19
C LEU A 204 -0.23 12.06 -4.18
N VAL A 205 0.15 12.06 -5.46
CA VAL A 205 -0.47 11.21 -6.49
C VAL A 205 0.47 10.04 -6.78
N GLY A 206 0.06 8.82 -6.42
CA GLY A 206 0.92 7.62 -6.50
C GLY A 206 1.43 7.32 -7.92
N GLU A 207 0.62 7.59 -8.94
CA GLU A 207 1.01 7.49 -10.35
C GLU A 207 0.10 8.31 -11.27
N MET A 208 0.60 8.65 -12.46
CA MET A 208 -0.14 9.38 -13.49
C MET A 208 -0.07 8.58 -14.80
N ARG A 209 -0.93 7.57 -14.94
CA ARG A 209 -0.93 6.66 -16.12
C ARG A 209 -1.69 7.22 -17.32
N ASP A 210 -2.67 8.09 -17.07
CA ASP A 210 -3.56 8.64 -18.08
C ASP A 210 -3.51 10.18 -18.12
N LEU A 211 -4.07 10.73 -19.20
CA LEU A 211 -4.05 12.16 -19.47
C LEU A 211 -4.87 12.92 -18.42
N GLU A 212 -6.01 12.36 -18.02
CA GLU A 212 -6.94 12.96 -17.09
C GLU A 212 -6.34 13.13 -15.70
N THR A 213 -5.63 12.11 -15.20
CA THR A 213 -4.92 12.15 -13.93
C THR A 213 -3.77 13.15 -13.97
N THR A 214 -3.02 13.16 -15.07
CA THR A 214 -1.93 14.13 -15.28
C THR A 214 -2.47 15.56 -15.27
N GLN A 215 -3.56 15.82 -15.98
CA GLN A 215 -4.20 17.13 -16.04
C GLN A 215 -4.74 17.55 -14.66
N ALA A 216 -5.34 16.63 -13.91
CA ALA A 216 -5.82 16.90 -12.56
C ALA A 216 -4.68 17.26 -11.60
N ALA A 217 -3.55 16.55 -11.66
CA ALA A 217 -2.37 16.84 -10.85
C ALA A 217 -1.77 18.22 -11.16
N ILE A 218 -1.65 18.57 -12.44
CA ILE A 218 -1.17 19.90 -12.86
C ILE A 218 -2.13 21.00 -12.35
N THR A 219 -3.44 20.80 -12.49
CA THR A 219 -4.44 21.75 -12.01
C THR A 219 -4.33 21.96 -10.49
N ALA A 220 -4.14 20.87 -9.73
CA ALA A 220 -3.94 20.97 -8.28
C ALA A 220 -2.69 21.78 -7.93
N ALA A 221 -1.58 21.56 -8.63
CA ALA A 221 -0.34 22.34 -8.44
C ALA A 221 -0.52 23.82 -8.80
N GLU A 222 -1.23 24.14 -9.89
CA GLU A 222 -1.53 25.53 -10.30
C GLU A 222 -2.39 26.28 -9.28
N THR A 223 -3.29 25.57 -8.61
CA THR A 223 -4.19 26.15 -7.60
C THR A 223 -3.54 26.37 -6.23
N GLY A 224 -2.22 26.16 -6.11
CA GLY A 224 -1.45 26.55 -4.93
C GLY A 224 -1.06 25.42 -3.98
N HIS A 225 -1.19 24.17 -4.40
CA HIS A 225 -0.81 22.98 -3.62
C HIS A 225 0.58 22.49 -4.01
N LEU A 226 1.26 21.83 -3.08
CA LEU A 226 2.44 21.02 -3.41
C LEU A 226 1.97 19.62 -3.83
N VAL A 227 2.24 19.24 -5.08
CA VAL A 227 1.85 17.95 -5.68
C VAL A 227 3.07 17.12 -6.02
#